data_AF-A0A8H9KFK2-F1
#
_entry.id   AF-A0A8H9KFK2-F1
#
_cell.length_a   1.000
_cell.length_b   1.000
_cell.length_c   1.000
_cell.angle_alpha   90.00
_cell.angle_beta   90.00
_cell.angle_gamma   90.00
#
_symmetry.space_group_name_H-M   'P 1'
#
loop_
_entity.id
_entity.type
_entity.pdbx_description
1 polymer ?
#
loop_
_entity_poly.entity_id
_entity_poly.type
_entity_poly.pdbx_seq_one_letter_code
_entity_poly.pdbx_strand_id
1 'polypeptide(L)'
;MLETLDLPKLTFPVLGMQVGVADQEPQLKPRLPLKFTCFENSYPKDFDVKDLKDYDQVVTTYYDLRDSNRRIDSFTKQITGAKLNNHETDRDQLVEELHKQGLCLDWK
;
A
#
# COMPACT_ATOMS: atom_id res chain seq x y z
N MET A 1 4.62 -11.49 -17.42
CA MET A 1 3.67 -12.21 -16.53
C MET A 1 2.59 -12.93 -17.32
N LEU A 2 1.75 -12.23 -18.08
CA LEU A 2 0.70 -12.88 -18.89
C LEU A 2 1.27 -13.93 -19.85
N GLU A 3 2.26 -13.56 -20.66
CA GLU A 3 2.98 -14.51 -21.53
C GLU A 3 3.73 -15.58 -20.73
N THR A 4 4.45 -15.16 -19.69
CA THR A 4 5.26 -16.06 -18.84
C THR A 4 4.45 -17.19 -18.22
N LEU A 5 3.20 -16.92 -17.85
CA LEU A 5 2.29 -17.86 -17.21
C LEU A 5 1.28 -18.46 -18.19
N ASP A 6 1.39 -18.16 -19.48
CA ASP A 6 0.46 -18.59 -20.55
C ASP A 6 -1.01 -18.38 -20.18
N LEU A 7 -1.32 -17.17 -19.71
CA LEU A 7 -2.64 -16.83 -19.19
C LEU A 7 -3.64 -16.57 -20.33
N PRO A 8 -4.81 -17.27 -20.35
CA PRO A 8 -5.80 -17.11 -21.41
C PRO A 8 -6.54 -15.76 -21.29
N LYS A 9 -7.32 -15.42 -22.33
CA LYS A 9 -8.21 -14.25 -22.28
C LYS A 9 -9.13 -14.29 -21.05
N LEU A 10 -9.51 -13.10 -20.58
CA LEU A 10 -10.32 -12.87 -19.38
C LEU A 10 -9.60 -13.25 -18.07
N THR A 11 -8.27 -13.26 -18.07
CA THR A 11 -7.47 -13.46 -16.86
C THR A 11 -6.43 -12.35 -16.69
N PHE A 12 -6.12 -12.02 -15.44
CA PHE A 12 -5.12 -11.02 -15.11
C PHE A 12 -4.49 -11.31 -13.74
N PRO A 13 -3.15 -11.33 -13.62
CA PRO A 13 -2.47 -11.56 -12.35
C PRO A 13 -2.53 -10.30 -11.48
N VAL A 14 -3.15 -10.39 -10.30
CA VAL A 14 -3.34 -9.24 -9.40
C VAL A 14 -2.17 -9.09 -8.41
N LEU A 15 -1.78 -10.20 -7.77
CA LEU A 15 -0.77 -10.25 -6.71
C LEU A 15 0.02 -11.56 -6.81
N GLY A 16 1.30 -11.51 -6.44
CA GLY A 16 2.09 -12.71 -6.14
C GLY A 16 2.11 -12.98 -4.64
N MET A 17 2.10 -14.25 -4.25
CA MET A 17 2.20 -14.68 -2.85
C MET A 17 3.37 -15.63 -2.68
N GLN A 18 4.28 -15.31 -1.77
CA GLN A 18 5.38 -16.19 -1.38
C GLN A 18 4.99 -16.99 -0.15
N VAL A 19 5.25 -18.29 -0.19
CA VAL A 19 5.02 -19.23 0.92
C VAL A 19 6.29 -20.06 1.11
N GLY A 20 6.74 -20.22 2.35
CA GLY A 20 7.97 -20.92 2.66
C GLY A 20 8.27 -20.94 4.15
N VAL A 21 9.47 -21.41 4.51
CA VAL A 21 9.97 -21.43 5.88
C VAL A 21 10.69 -20.12 6.17
N ALA A 22 10.33 -19.45 7.26
CA ALA A 22 10.94 -18.18 7.64
C ALA A 22 12.37 -18.39 8.17
N ASP A 23 13.30 -17.55 7.72
CA ASP A 23 14.67 -17.42 8.25
C ASP A 23 14.78 -16.26 9.27
N GLN A 24 13.71 -15.50 9.47
CA GLN A 24 13.71 -14.31 10.33
C GLN A 24 12.36 -14.16 11.04
N GLU A 25 12.37 -13.54 12.23
CA GLU A 25 11.17 -13.20 13.01
C GLU A 25 11.03 -11.66 13.16
N PRO A 26 10.59 -10.94 12.12
CA PRO A 26 10.49 -9.49 12.16
C PRO A 26 9.39 -9.01 13.12
N GLN A 27 9.64 -7.89 13.79
CA GLN A 27 8.63 -7.23 14.63
C GLN A 27 7.39 -6.81 13.82
N LEU A 28 6.21 -6.96 14.42
CA LEU A 28 4.93 -6.60 13.81
C LEU A 28 4.83 -5.10 13.56
N LYS A 29 4.53 -4.72 12.30
CA LYS A 29 4.33 -3.32 11.93
C LYS A 29 3.03 -2.77 12.54
N PRO A 30 3.08 -1.67 13.32
CA PRO A 30 1.89 -1.04 13.89
C PRO A 30 0.86 -0.67 12.82
N ARG A 31 -0.43 -0.89 13.10
CA ARG A 31 -1.55 -0.52 12.22
C ARG A 31 -2.18 0.79 12.67
N LEU A 32 -2.87 1.47 11.76
CA LEU A 32 -3.68 2.63 12.10
C LEU A 32 -4.69 2.28 13.20
N PRO A 33 -4.87 3.14 14.21
CA PRO A 33 -5.91 2.97 15.22
C PRO A 33 -7.31 2.80 14.61
N LEU A 34 -8.15 1.99 15.24
CA LEU A 34 -9.51 1.67 14.75
C LEU A 34 -10.37 2.91 14.47
N LYS A 35 -10.24 3.96 15.29
CA LYS A 35 -10.96 5.23 15.09
C LYS A 35 -10.71 5.90 13.74
N PHE A 36 -9.66 5.49 13.02
CA PHE A 36 -9.32 6.00 11.69
C PHE A 36 -9.61 5.01 10.55
N THR A 37 -10.10 3.80 10.85
CA THR A 37 -10.35 2.75 9.86
C THR A 37 -11.75 2.14 9.95
N CYS A 38 -12.42 2.28 11.09
CA CYS A 38 -13.78 1.81 11.34
C CYS A 38 -14.65 2.98 11.78
N PHE A 39 -15.74 3.23 11.05
CA PHE A 39 -16.65 4.34 11.28
C PHE A 39 -18.08 3.84 11.42
N GLU A 40 -18.85 4.49 12.29
CA GLU A 40 -20.25 4.17 12.49
C GLU A 40 -21.13 5.14 11.72
N ASN A 41 -22.11 4.62 10.97
CA ASN A 41 -23.15 5.33 10.22
C ASN A 41 -22.68 6.20 9.04
N SER A 42 -21.58 6.93 9.18
CA SER A 42 -21.08 7.86 8.16
C SER A 42 -19.57 7.99 8.19
N TYR A 43 -19.00 8.25 7.02
CA TYR A 43 -17.58 8.56 6.88
C TYR A 43 -17.28 9.97 7.41
N PRO A 44 -16.30 10.15 8.32
CA PRO A 44 -15.89 11.47 8.80
C PRO A 44 -15.32 12.32 7.67
N LYS A 45 -15.81 13.55 7.52
CA LYS A 45 -15.36 14.49 6.46
C LYS A 45 -14.41 15.55 6.98
N ASP A 46 -14.24 15.63 8.30
CA ASP A 46 -13.57 16.65 9.07
C ASP A 46 -12.24 16.16 9.68
N PHE A 47 -11.54 15.29 8.96
CA PHE A 47 -10.25 14.76 9.38
C PHE A 47 -9.11 15.78 9.23
N ASP A 48 -8.36 16.04 10.31
CA ASP A 48 -7.08 16.75 10.25
C ASP A 48 -5.92 15.73 10.36
N VAL A 49 -4.92 15.83 9.48
CA VAL A 49 -3.71 14.99 9.51
C VAL A 49 -3.02 15.05 10.89
N LYS A 50 -3.16 16.16 11.63
CA LYS A 50 -2.63 16.30 13.00
C LYS A 50 -3.19 15.26 13.97
N ASP A 51 -4.38 14.70 13.71
CA ASP A 51 -4.98 13.66 14.54
C ASP A 51 -4.15 12.37 14.52
N LEU A 52 -3.26 12.19 13.53
CA LEU A 52 -2.34 11.05 13.42
C LEU A 52 -1.04 11.24 14.20
N LYS A 53 -0.82 12.35 14.92
CA LYS A 53 0.44 12.63 15.63
C LYS A 53 0.88 11.49 16.57
N ASP A 54 -0.07 10.90 17.30
CA ASP A 54 0.24 9.79 18.21
C ASP A 54 0.65 8.53 17.44
N TYR A 55 -0.01 8.26 16.31
CA TYR A 55 0.34 7.13 15.45
C TYR A 55 1.71 7.34 14.76
N ASP A 56 2.02 8.57 14.36
CA ASP A 56 3.32 8.95 13.83
C ASP A 56 4.45 8.66 14.83
N GLN A 57 4.24 8.95 16.11
CA GLN A 57 5.21 8.63 17.15
C GLN A 57 5.41 7.11 17.29
N VAL A 58 4.32 6.33 17.27
CA VAL A 58 4.39 4.86 17.30
C VAL A 58 5.18 4.30 16.13
N VAL A 59 4.94 4.81 14.91
CA VAL A 59 5.62 4.34 13.70
C VAL A 59 7.10 4.75 13.70
N THR A 60 7.41 5.96 14.17
CA THR A 60 8.80 6.42 14.31
C THR A 60 9.56 5.50 15.27
N THR A 61 9.01 5.26 16.46
CA THR A 61 9.62 4.35 17.45
C THR A 61 9.79 2.94 16.90
N TYR A 62 8.80 2.42 16.16
CA TYR A 62 8.89 1.10 15.53
C TYR A 62 10.08 0.97 14.56
N TYR A 63 10.32 2.00 13.75
CA TYR A 63 11.45 1.98 12.82
C TYR A 63 12.80 2.20 13.51
N ASP A 64 12.87 3.07 14.52
CA ASP A 64 14.08 3.30 15.30
C ASP A 64 14.59 2.01 15.99
N LEU A 65 13.67 1.17 16.49
CA LEU A 65 14.00 -0.11 17.12
C LEU A 65 14.36 -1.23 16.13
N ARG A 66 13.96 -1.08 14.86
CA ARG A 66 14.11 -2.12 13.83
C ARG A 66 15.41 -1.98 13.03
N ASP A 67 15.90 -0.75 12.85
CA ASP A 67 17.14 -0.46 12.13
C ASP A 67 17.77 0.83 12.67
N SER A 68 18.66 0.70 13.66
CA SER A 68 19.32 1.84 14.31
C SER A 68 20.18 2.68 13.36
N ASN A 69 20.54 2.13 12.19
CA ASN A 69 21.40 2.80 11.22
C ASN A 69 20.63 3.51 10.11
N ARG A 70 19.29 3.41 10.08
CA ARG A 70 18.47 4.03 9.05
C ARG A 70 17.20 4.64 9.62
N ARG A 71 17.24 5.97 9.79
CA ARG A 71 16.05 6.75 10.14
C ARG A 71 15.01 6.63 9.03
N ILE A 72 13.85 6.09 9.38
CA ILE A 72 12.67 6.07 8.52
C ILE A 72 11.66 7.09 9.09
N ASP A 73 11.08 7.89 8.21
CA ASP A 73 10.16 8.97 8.60
C ASP A 73 8.87 8.47 9.27
N SER A 74 8.10 9.38 9.86
CA SER A 74 6.77 9.11 10.41
C SER A 74 5.79 8.62 9.33
N PHE A 75 4.65 8.06 9.74
CA PHE A 75 3.65 7.53 8.81
C PHE A 75 3.15 8.60 7.85
N THR A 76 2.75 9.77 8.36
CA THR A 76 2.23 10.89 7.55
C THR A 76 3.22 11.32 6.48
N LYS A 77 4.50 11.51 6.84
CA LYS A 77 5.57 11.83 5.89
C LYS A 77 5.82 10.75 4.85
N GLN A 78 5.69 9.48 5.23
CA GLN A 78 5.82 8.37 4.28
C GLN A 78 4.71 8.44 3.22
N ILE A 79 3.46 8.67 3.63
CA ILE A 79 2.30 8.69 2.71
C ILE A 79 2.20 9.96 1.87
N THR A 80 2.71 11.09 2.36
CA THR A 80 2.80 12.35 1.59
C THR A 80 4.13 12.53 0.88
N GLY A 81 5.02 11.53 0.93
CA GLY A 81 6.35 11.61 0.36
C GLY A 81 6.32 11.56 -1.17
N ALA A 82 7.39 12.07 -1.81
CA ALA A 82 7.50 12.17 -3.27
C ALA A 82 7.20 10.84 -4.02
N LYS A 83 7.54 9.69 -3.42
CA LYS A 83 7.26 8.37 -4.00
C LYS A 83 5.77 8.09 -4.23
N LEU A 84 4.92 8.55 -3.32
CA LEU A 84 3.47 8.35 -3.39
C LEU A 84 2.76 9.59 -3.96
N ASN A 85 3.46 10.71 -4.06
CA ASN A 85 2.97 11.94 -4.69
C ASN A 85 3.26 12.00 -6.21
N ASN A 86 3.80 10.93 -6.81
CA ASN A 86 3.96 10.84 -8.26
C ASN A 86 2.61 10.56 -8.92
N HIS A 87 2.26 11.36 -9.92
CA HIS A 87 0.98 11.27 -10.63
C HIS A 87 0.99 10.28 -11.79
N GLU A 88 2.17 9.95 -12.33
CA GLU A 88 2.33 8.95 -13.38
C GLU A 88 3.27 7.84 -12.91
N THR A 89 2.85 6.60 -13.11
CA THR A 89 3.60 5.39 -12.76
C THR A 89 3.48 4.35 -13.88
N ASP A 90 4.37 3.37 -13.91
CA ASP A 90 4.26 2.23 -14.83
C ASP A 90 2.90 1.51 -14.72
N ARG A 91 2.17 1.68 -13.60
CA ARG A 91 0.84 1.09 -13.41
C ARG A 91 -0.24 1.75 -14.26
N ASP A 92 -0.02 2.94 -14.80
CA ASP A 92 -1.00 3.59 -15.68
C ASP A 92 -1.09 2.87 -17.03
N GLN A 93 -0.06 2.11 -17.39
CA GLN A 93 -0.07 1.25 -18.58
C GLN A 93 -0.91 -0.03 -18.39
N LEU A 94 -1.39 -0.32 -17.19
CA LEU A 94 -2.16 -1.55 -16.90
C LEU A 94 -3.51 -1.58 -17.61
N VAL A 95 -4.12 -0.41 -17.85
CA VAL A 95 -5.43 -0.32 -18.51
C VAL A 95 -5.38 -0.92 -19.91
N GLU A 96 -4.32 -0.62 -20.67
CA GLU A 96 -4.13 -1.21 -22.00
C GLU A 96 -4.04 -2.74 -21.95
N GLU A 97 -3.35 -3.28 -20.94
CA GLU A 97 -3.18 -4.72 -20.81
C GLU A 97 -4.47 -5.41 -20.34
N LEU A 98 -5.22 -4.78 -19.44
CA LEU A 98 -6.55 -5.23 -19.04
C LEU A 98 -7.49 -5.27 -20.26
N HIS A 99 -7.49 -4.23 -21.10
CA HIS A 99 -8.27 -4.20 -22.34
C HIS A 99 -7.87 -5.31 -23.31
N LYS A 100 -6.57 -5.56 -23.50
CA LYS A 100 -6.08 -6.69 -24.31
C LYS A 100 -6.58 -8.03 -23.74
N GLN A 101 -6.73 -8.16 -22.43
CA GLN A 101 -7.30 -9.34 -21.79
C GLN A 101 -8.84 -9.40 -21.82
N GLY A 102 -9.52 -8.39 -22.38
CA GLY A 102 -10.98 -8.33 -22.43
C GLY A 102 -11.63 -7.89 -21.12
N LEU A 103 -10.87 -7.25 -20.23
CA LEU A 103 -11.30 -6.79 -18.92
C LEU A 103 -11.38 -5.26 -18.90
N CYS A 104 -12.22 -4.70 -18.02
CA CYS A 104 -12.33 -3.25 -17.75
C CYS A 104 -12.59 -2.36 -18.98
N LEU A 105 -13.30 -2.87 -20.00
CA LEU A 105 -13.46 -2.20 -21.31
C LEU A 105 -14.18 -0.85 -21.29
N ASP A 106 -14.83 -0.52 -20.17
CA ASP A 106 -15.50 0.76 -19.92
C ASP A 106 -14.59 1.81 -19.25
N TRP A 107 -13.39 1.41 -18.83
CA TRP A 107 -12.39 2.30 -18.27
C TRP A 107 -11.72 3.12 -19.40
N LYS A 108 -11.90 4.44 -19.35
CA LYS A 108 -11.27 5.40 -20.27
C LYS A 108 -9.91 5.87 -19.81
#